data_AF-A0A5N7APP4-F1
#
_entry.id   AF-A0A5N7APP4-F1
#
_cell.length_a   1.000
_cell.length_b   1.000
_cell.length_c   1.000
_cell.angle_alpha   90.00
_cell.angle_beta   90.00
_cell.angle_gamma   90.00
#
_symmetry.space_group_name_H-M   'P 1'
#
loop_
_entity.id
_entity.type
_entity.pdbx_description
1 polymer ?
#
loop_
_entity_poly.entity_id
_entity_poly.type
_entity_poly.pdbx_seq_one_letter_code
_entity_poly.pdbx_strand_id
1 'polypeptide(L)'
;MEHPIFQKLDGLPVIIYKAYQHGVWPNEIVRHLKGSAHAKPHEEAVQIQETIQRWENVAMGPEGIIIPHQINQAWPELPIYPNGLMCRRDSPRCRYIGRSMNSMRSHWRTVHGWTRQGSRGRVTPAERTRQEAEVRRSYILVKCQQIFPSRKGSHYIHVRGGETEPYIPVQTEQVNEAIAAVQKAIEATQTNTSSSHGEDIHDANS
;
A
#
# COMPACT_ATOMS: atom_id res chain seq x y z
N MET A 1 -27.09 -17.47 4.39
CA MET A 1 -26.92 -18.89 4.00
C MET A 1 -25.44 -19.18 3.99
N GLU A 2 -25.01 -20.11 4.82
CA GLU A 2 -23.61 -20.54 4.93
C GLU A 2 -23.47 -22.00 4.48
N HIS A 3 -22.31 -22.33 3.91
CA HIS A 3 -21.93 -23.70 3.61
C HIS A 3 -20.78 -24.10 4.57
N PRO A 4 -20.57 -25.40 4.88
CA PRO A 4 -19.51 -25.81 5.80
C PRO A 4 -18.11 -25.32 5.42
N ILE A 5 -17.82 -25.20 4.11
CA ILE A 5 -16.50 -24.80 3.60
C ILE A 5 -16.48 -23.46 2.86
N PHE A 6 -17.65 -22.85 2.60
CA PHE A 6 -17.76 -21.57 1.91
C PHE A 6 -18.66 -20.60 2.69
N GLN A 7 -18.34 -19.32 2.63
CA GLN A 7 -19.17 -18.23 3.15
C GLN A 7 -19.22 -17.09 2.14
N LYS A 8 -20.20 -16.20 2.27
CA LYS A 8 -20.23 -14.95 1.49
C LYS A 8 -19.27 -13.95 2.12
N LEU A 9 -18.66 -13.12 1.29
CA LEU A 9 -17.90 -11.95 1.74
C LEU A 9 -18.89 -10.81 2.00
N ASP A 10 -18.80 -10.17 3.17
CA ASP A 10 -19.70 -9.05 3.46
C ASP A 10 -19.47 -7.86 2.51
N GLY A 11 -20.56 -7.26 2.04
CA GLY A 11 -20.53 -6.11 1.12
C GLY A 11 -20.06 -6.38 -0.32
N LEU A 12 -19.73 -7.62 -0.69
CA LEU A 12 -19.35 -7.98 -2.06
C LEU A 12 -20.01 -9.30 -2.53
N PRO A 13 -20.41 -9.43 -3.81
CA PRO A 13 -21.02 -10.66 -4.33
C PRO A 13 -19.98 -11.76 -4.60
N VAL A 14 -19.11 -12.03 -3.63
CA VAL A 14 -18.01 -12.99 -3.70
C VAL A 14 -18.15 -14.03 -2.58
N ILE A 15 -17.72 -15.26 -2.84
CA ILE A 15 -17.62 -16.31 -1.81
C ILE A 15 -16.17 -16.49 -1.37
N ILE A 16 -15.97 -16.81 -0.09
CA ILE A 16 -14.69 -17.10 0.53
C ILE A 16 -14.62 -18.59 0.87
N TYR A 17 -13.52 -19.23 0.47
CA TYR A 17 -13.18 -20.57 0.93
C TYR A 17 -12.58 -20.50 2.33
N LYS A 18 -13.28 -21.08 3.32
CA LYS A 18 -13.00 -20.90 4.75
C LYS A 18 -11.59 -21.39 5.13
N ALA A 19 -11.10 -22.48 4.54
CA ALA A 19 -9.83 -23.09 4.94
C ALA A 19 -8.58 -22.24 4.60
N TYR A 20 -8.64 -21.43 3.53
CA TYR A 20 -7.51 -20.60 3.08
C TYR A 20 -7.83 -19.10 3.06
N GLN A 21 -9.03 -18.73 3.48
CA GLN A 21 -9.48 -17.34 3.62
C GLN A 21 -9.23 -16.51 2.35
N HIS A 22 -9.62 -17.06 1.20
CA HIS A 22 -9.55 -16.35 -0.08
C HIS A 22 -10.81 -16.58 -0.92
N GLY A 23 -11.04 -15.67 -1.86
CA GLY A 23 -12.14 -15.70 -2.80
C GLY A 23 -11.98 -16.78 -3.86
N VAL A 24 -13.09 -17.44 -4.18
CA VAL A 24 -13.20 -18.41 -5.28
C VAL A 24 -14.43 -18.04 -6.10
N TRP A 25 -14.36 -18.06 -7.42
CA TRP A 25 -15.56 -17.87 -8.23
C TRP A 25 -16.40 -19.15 -8.25
N PRO A 26 -17.74 -19.06 -8.18
CA PRO A 26 -18.60 -20.25 -8.24
C PRO A 26 -18.35 -21.15 -9.45
N ASN A 27 -18.08 -20.57 -10.63
CA ASN A 27 -17.74 -21.31 -11.84
C ASN A 27 -16.35 -22.00 -11.80
N GLU A 28 -15.53 -21.70 -10.79
CA GLU A 28 -14.20 -22.28 -10.58
C GLU A 28 -14.16 -23.29 -9.43
N ILE A 29 -15.26 -23.49 -8.69
CA ILE A 29 -15.31 -24.38 -7.50
C ILE A 29 -14.83 -25.79 -7.84
N VAL A 30 -15.38 -26.42 -8.88
CA VAL A 30 -14.99 -27.80 -9.22
C VAL A 30 -13.49 -27.89 -9.54
N ARG A 31 -12.96 -26.93 -10.30
CA ARG A 31 -11.53 -26.91 -10.64
C ARG A 31 -10.66 -26.66 -9.39
N HIS A 32 -11.10 -25.78 -8.51
CA HIS A 32 -10.42 -25.46 -7.27
C HIS A 32 -10.36 -26.68 -6.33
N LEU A 33 -11.51 -27.28 -6.03
CA LEU A 33 -11.62 -28.42 -5.11
C LEU A 33 -10.95 -29.71 -5.62
N LYS A 34 -10.89 -29.89 -6.94
CA LYS A 34 -10.15 -31.01 -7.56
C LYS A 34 -8.65 -30.75 -7.68
N GLY A 35 -8.19 -29.53 -7.42
CA GLY A 35 -6.77 -29.20 -7.43
C GLY A 35 -6.00 -30.03 -6.41
N SER A 36 -4.69 -30.15 -6.62
CA SER A 36 -3.79 -30.95 -5.76
C SER A 36 -3.83 -30.55 -4.28
N ALA A 37 -4.25 -29.33 -3.97
CA ALA A 37 -4.37 -28.81 -2.60
C ALA A 37 -5.53 -29.42 -1.81
N HIS A 38 -6.56 -29.98 -2.45
CA HIS A 38 -7.74 -30.52 -1.75
C HIS A 38 -8.13 -31.93 -2.22
N ALA A 39 -7.87 -32.26 -3.49
CA ALA A 39 -8.12 -33.57 -4.10
C ALA A 39 -9.52 -34.15 -3.81
N LYS A 40 -10.55 -33.29 -3.75
CA LYS A 40 -11.93 -33.75 -3.50
C LYS A 40 -12.46 -34.58 -4.68
N PRO A 41 -13.29 -35.60 -4.42
CA PRO A 41 -14.01 -36.33 -5.46
C PRO A 41 -14.81 -35.37 -6.36
N HIS A 42 -14.87 -35.70 -7.64
CA HIS A 42 -15.54 -34.84 -8.62
C HIS A 42 -17.03 -34.62 -8.31
N GLU A 43 -17.73 -35.70 -7.92
CA GLU A 43 -19.15 -35.67 -7.58
C GLU A 43 -19.43 -34.72 -6.40
N GLU A 44 -18.65 -34.83 -5.32
CA GLU A 44 -18.74 -33.93 -4.16
C GLU A 44 -18.52 -32.46 -4.58
N ALA A 45 -17.50 -32.20 -5.41
CA ALA A 45 -17.19 -30.86 -5.87
C ALA A 45 -18.32 -30.25 -6.74
N VAL A 46 -18.99 -31.07 -7.56
CA VAL A 46 -20.14 -30.65 -8.38
C VAL A 46 -21.33 -30.32 -7.49
N GLN A 47 -21.67 -31.18 -6.53
CA GLN A 47 -22.78 -30.93 -5.59
C GLN A 47 -22.57 -29.63 -4.79
N ILE A 48 -21.33 -29.37 -4.34
CA ILE A 48 -20.97 -28.13 -3.66
C ILE A 48 -21.17 -26.92 -4.59
N GLN A 49 -20.72 -27.01 -5.85
CA GLN A 49 -20.89 -25.95 -6.82
C GLN A 49 -22.38 -25.66 -7.07
N GLU A 50 -23.20 -26.67 -7.33
CA GLU A 50 -24.65 -26.51 -7.56
C GLU A 50 -25.36 -25.86 -6.36
N THR A 51 -24.96 -26.23 -5.14
CA THR A 51 -25.50 -25.64 -3.92
C THR A 51 -25.19 -24.15 -3.84
N ILE A 52 -23.95 -23.76 -4.13
CA ILE A 52 -23.50 -22.37 -4.07
C ILE A 52 -24.07 -21.54 -5.22
N GLN A 53 -24.28 -22.13 -6.40
CA GLN A 53 -24.92 -21.45 -7.53
C GLN A 53 -26.35 -21.00 -7.24
N ARG A 54 -27.04 -21.65 -6.30
CA ARG A 54 -28.38 -21.25 -5.85
C ARG A 54 -28.35 -20.11 -4.83
N TRP A 55 -27.17 -19.65 -4.39
CA TRP A 55 -27.08 -18.53 -3.46
C TRP A 55 -27.41 -17.22 -4.17
N GLU A 56 -28.37 -16.49 -3.62
CA GLU A 56 -28.68 -15.14 -4.07
C GLU A 56 -27.51 -14.18 -3.85
N ASN A 57 -27.38 -13.17 -4.71
CA ASN A 57 -26.36 -12.11 -4.60
C ASN A 57 -24.91 -12.64 -4.59
N VAL A 58 -24.64 -13.70 -5.35
CA VAL A 58 -23.29 -14.21 -5.60
C VAL A 58 -23.01 -14.09 -7.10
N ALA A 59 -21.92 -13.43 -7.47
CA ALA A 59 -21.52 -13.39 -8.85
C ALA A 59 -20.84 -14.69 -9.27
N MET A 60 -21.18 -15.13 -10.47
CA MET A 60 -20.67 -16.38 -11.03
C MET A 60 -19.21 -16.29 -11.49
N GLY A 61 -18.69 -15.09 -11.72
CA GLY A 61 -17.33 -14.84 -12.19
C GLY A 61 -16.95 -13.36 -12.05
N PRO A 62 -15.78 -12.95 -12.57
CA PRO A 62 -15.23 -11.62 -12.34
C PRO A 62 -15.90 -10.50 -13.14
N GLU A 63 -16.79 -10.83 -14.07
CA GLU A 63 -17.41 -9.85 -14.95
C GLU A 63 -18.41 -8.97 -14.20
N GLY A 64 -18.29 -7.65 -14.36
CA GLY A 64 -19.15 -6.67 -13.72
C GLY A 64 -18.86 -6.41 -12.23
N ILE A 65 -17.90 -7.12 -11.61
CA ILE A 65 -17.50 -6.84 -10.23
C ILE A 65 -16.39 -5.79 -10.18
N ILE A 66 -16.64 -4.74 -9.42
CA ILE A 66 -15.63 -3.74 -9.04
C ILE A 66 -15.16 -4.07 -7.63
N ILE A 67 -13.95 -4.62 -7.53
CA ILE A 67 -13.28 -4.81 -6.24
C ILE A 67 -12.63 -3.47 -5.86
N PRO A 68 -12.93 -2.91 -4.67
CA PRO A 68 -12.37 -1.64 -4.27
C PRO A 68 -10.85 -1.72 -4.09
N HIS A 69 -10.16 -0.58 -4.24
CA HIS A 69 -8.74 -0.48 -3.90
C HIS A 69 -8.50 -0.14 -2.42
N GLN A 70 -9.55 0.29 -1.72
CA GLN A 70 -9.48 0.74 -0.34
C GLN A 70 -10.79 0.52 0.39
N ILE A 71 -10.70 0.14 1.67
CA ILE A 71 -11.81 -0.05 2.60
C ILE A 71 -11.50 0.61 3.95
N ASN A 72 -12.54 0.98 4.68
CA ASN A 72 -12.40 1.60 6.01
C ASN A 72 -12.19 0.54 7.11
N GLN A 73 -12.80 -0.63 6.96
CA GLN A 73 -12.74 -1.73 7.91
C GLN A 73 -12.35 -3.00 7.16
N ALA A 74 -11.48 -3.81 7.78
CA ALA A 74 -11.08 -5.09 7.23
C ALA A 74 -12.25 -6.07 7.22
N TRP A 75 -12.30 -6.90 6.19
CA TRP A 75 -13.21 -8.05 6.15
C TRP A 75 -12.71 -9.14 7.12
N PRO A 76 -13.52 -9.55 8.11
CA PRO A 76 -13.10 -10.60 9.06
C PRO A 76 -12.86 -11.96 8.39
N GLU A 77 -13.42 -12.17 7.20
CA GLU A 77 -13.28 -13.41 6.42
C GLU A 77 -11.91 -13.55 5.74
N LEU A 78 -11.10 -12.48 5.70
CA LEU A 78 -9.84 -12.41 4.98
C LEU A 78 -8.66 -12.08 5.90
N PRO A 79 -7.46 -12.63 5.63
CA PRO A 79 -6.27 -12.32 6.40
C PRO A 79 -5.84 -10.86 6.19
N ILE A 80 -5.46 -10.19 7.29
CA ILE A 80 -4.86 -8.85 7.25
C ILE A 80 -3.34 -8.98 7.14
N TYR A 81 -2.76 -8.36 6.12
CA TYR A 81 -1.33 -8.31 5.92
C TYR A 81 -0.76 -6.96 6.35
N PRO A 82 0.14 -6.90 7.36
CA PRO A 82 0.70 -5.64 7.86
C PRO A 82 1.85 -5.10 6.99
N ASN A 83 2.32 -5.87 6.01
CA ASN A 83 3.52 -5.57 5.23
C ASN A 83 3.20 -5.07 3.80
N GLY A 84 2.06 -4.41 3.61
CA GLY A 84 1.70 -3.80 2.33
C GLY A 84 2.60 -2.61 2.03
N LEU A 85 3.14 -2.55 0.82
CA LEU A 85 3.87 -1.41 0.28
C LEU A 85 2.94 -0.71 -0.71
N MET A 86 2.38 0.44 -0.35
CA MET A 86 1.54 1.23 -1.27
C MET A 86 2.41 2.21 -2.06
N CYS A 87 2.28 2.19 -3.38
CA CYS A 87 3.03 3.10 -4.25
C CYS A 87 2.65 4.57 -4.01
N ARG A 88 3.63 5.47 -4.04
CA ARG A 88 3.44 6.93 -3.95
C ARG A 88 3.81 7.69 -5.23
N ARG A 89 4.41 7.02 -6.21
CA ARG A 89 4.74 7.62 -7.51
C ARG A 89 3.41 7.83 -8.26
N ASP A 90 3.05 9.09 -8.51
CA ASP A 90 1.76 9.52 -9.05
C ASP A 90 0.54 9.36 -8.12
N SER A 91 0.73 9.55 -6.82
CA SER A 91 -0.40 9.68 -5.88
C SER A 91 -1.29 10.89 -6.26
N PRO A 92 -2.64 10.78 -6.22
CA PRO A 92 -3.44 9.63 -5.78
C PRO A 92 -3.85 8.65 -6.90
N ARG A 93 -3.34 8.83 -8.13
CA ARG A 93 -3.74 8.04 -9.31
C ARG A 93 -3.24 6.60 -9.21
N CYS A 94 -2.01 6.40 -8.74
CA CYS A 94 -1.48 5.06 -8.50
C CYS A 94 -1.87 4.56 -7.11
N ARG A 95 -2.68 3.49 -7.08
CA ARG A 95 -3.10 2.79 -5.85
C ARG A 95 -2.56 1.36 -5.78
N TYR A 96 -1.47 1.09 -6.50
CA TYR A 96 -0.86 -0.23 -6.50
C TYR A 96 -0.28 -0.52 -5.12
N ILE A 97 -0.55 -1.73 -4.64
CA ILE A 97 0.05 -2.29 -3.43
C ILE A 97 0.74 -3.59 -3.80
N GLY A 98 1.98 -3.74 -3.35
CA GLY A 98 2.72 -4.99 -3.40
C GLY A 98 3.16 -5.38 -1.98
N ARG A 99 3.43 -6.66 -1.74
CA ARG A 99 3.90 -7.14 -0.42
C ARG A 99 5.41 -7.42 -0.37
N SER A 100 6.12 -7.14 -1.46
CA SER A 100 7.57 -7.30 -1.53
C SER A 100 8.22 -6.18 -2.34
N MET A 101 9.46 -5.82 -2.00
CA MET A 101 10.23 -4.84 -2.77
C MET A 101 10.45 -5.27 -4.23
N ASN A 102 10.47 -6.57 -4.51
CA ASN A 102 10.59 -7.07 -5.88
C ASN A 102 9.34 -6.76 -6.71
N SER A 103 8.15 -7.02 -6.15
CA SER A 103 6.88 -6.65 -6.80
C SER A 103 6.78 -5.14 -7.03
N MET A 104 7.18 -4.34 -6.03
CA MET A 104 7.15 -2.89 -6.10
C MET A 104 8.13 -2.33 -7.14
N ARG A 105 9.36 -2.84 -7.19
CA ARG A 105 10.34 -2.45 -8.23
C ARG A 105 9.88 -2.83 -9.63
N SER A 106 9.24 -3.99 -9.77
CA SER A 106 8.63 -4.39 -11.04
C SER A 106 7.57 -3.37 -11.47
N HIS A 107 6.65 -3.06 -10.56
CA HIS A 107 5.60 -2.07 -10.78
C HIS A 107 6.16 -0.69 -11.14
N TRP A 108 7.15 -0.17 -10.40
CA TRP A 108 7.75 1.13 -10.72
C TRP A 108 8.36 1.17 -12.11
N ARG A 109 9.04 0.10 -12.52
CA ARG A 109 9.64 0.01 -13.85
C ARG A 109 8.57 -0.02 -14.95
N THR A 110 7.53 -0.82 -14.79
CA THR A 110 6.55 -1.07 -15.85
C THR A 110 5.47 0.00 -15.94
N VAL A 111 5.06 0.59 -14.81
CA VAL A 111 3.98 1.58 -14.75
C VAL A 111 4.50 3.01 -14.75
N HIS A 112 5.61 3.27 -14.06
CA HIS A 112 6.15 4.63 -13.89
C HIS A 112 7.45 4.87 -14.68
N GLY A 113 7.98 3.86 -15.39
CA GLY A 113 9.28 3.95 -16.05
C GLY A 113 10.46 4.17 -15.09
N TRP A 114 10.24 4.06 -13.78
CA TRP A 114 11.21 4.42 -12.77
C TRP A 114 12.05 3.21 -12.36
N THR A 115 13.37 3.39 -12.34
CA THR A 115 14.31 2.41 -11.80
C THR A 115 15.33 3.10 -10.92
N ARG A 116 15.85 2.36 -9.94
CA ARG A 116 16.91 2.84 -9.04
C ARG A 116 18.24 3.09 -9.78
N GLN A 117 18.41 2.58 -11.01
CA GLN A 117 19.73 2.51 -11.65
C GLN A 117 19.99 3.70 -12.59
N GLY A 118 20.88 4.59 -12.14
CA GLY A 118 21.57 5.57 -12.99
C GLY A 118 23.07 5.30 -13.20
N SER A 119 23.70 4.40 -12.44
CA SER A 119 25.16 4.26 -12.47
C SER A 119 25.63 2.81 -12.54
N ARG A 120 26.28 2.45 -13.66
CA ARG A 120 27.20 1.29 -13.72
C ARG A 120 28.50 1.72 -13.02
N GLY A 121 28.83 1.10 -11.89
CA GLY A 121 30.06 1.38 -11.14
C GLY A 121 29.91 1.34 -9.62
N ARG A 122 31.02 1.53 -8.89
CA ARG A 122 31.03 1.63 -7.43
C ARG A 122 30.40 2.95 -7.00
N VAL A 123 29.23 2.88 -6.35
CA VAL A 123 28.58 4.05 -5.73
C VAL A 123 29.24 4.40 -4.41
N THR A 124 29.33 5.70 -4.11
CA THR A 124 29.78 6.17 -2.79
C THR A 124 28.76 5.82 -1.71
N PRO A 125 29.15 5.75 -0.42
CA PRO A 125 28.21 5.54 0.68
C PRO A 125 27.09 6.60 0.71
N ALA A 126 27.43 7.88 0.51
CA ALA A 126 26.46 8.97 0.45
C ALA A 126 25.44 8.79 -0.68
N GLU A 127 25.90 8.37 -1.87
CA GLU A 127 25.03 8.08 -3.01
C GLU A 127 24.08 6.91 -2.73
N ARG A 128 24.58 5.86 -2.07
CA ARG A 128 23.75 4.72 -1.65
C ARG A 128 22.65 5.16 -0.68
N THR A 129 22.99 5.95 0.34
CA THR A 129 22.01 6.47 1.30
C THR A 129 20.94 7.32 0.62
N ARG A 130 21.34 8.19 -0.32
CA ARG A 130 20.42 9.02 -1.11
C ARG A 130 19.46 8.16 -1.94
N GLN A 131 19.99 7.17 -2.67
CA GLN A 131 19.18 6.25 -3.48
C GLN A 131 18.22 5.42 -2.62
N GLU A 132 18.66 4.97 -1.45
CA GLU A 132 17.80 4.27 -0.50
C GLU A 132 16.70 5.18 0.07
N ALA A 133 17.02 6.43 0.40
CA ALA A 133 16.04 7.40 0.83
C ALA A 133 14.97 7.65 -0.25
N GLU A 134 15.37 7.75 -1.52
CA GLU A 134 14.43 7.90 -2.64
C GLU A 134 13.51 6.68 -2.78
N VAL A 135 14.06 5.46 -2.70
CA VAL A 135 13.27 4.22 -2.71
C VAL A 135 12.23 4.25 -1.58
N ARG A 136 12.63 4.62 -0.37
CA ARG A 136 11.73 4.66 0.79
C ARG A 136 10.64 5.74 0.65
N ARG A 137 10.96 6.91 0.10
CA ARG A 137 9.95 7.96 -0.23
C ARG A 137 8.93 7.52 -1.28
N SER A 138 9.23 6.47 -2.03
CA SER A 138 8.39 6.01 -3.15
C SER A 138 7.23 5.11 -2.72
N TYR A 139 7.14 4.73 -1.44
CA TYR A 139 6.05 3.95 -0.90
C TYR A 139 5.69 4.37 0.53
N ILE A 140 4.54 3.91 1.00
CA ILE A 140 4.13 3.95 2.41
C ILE A 140 3.76 2.54 2.87
N LEU A 141 4.00 2.21 4.15
CA LEU A 141 3.59 0.94 4.72
C LEU A 141 2.11 1.00 5.07
N VAL A 142 1.35 0.00 4.65
CA VAL A 142 -0.10 -0.10 4.87
C VAL A 142 -0.49 -1.51 5.29
N LYS A 143 -1.61 -1.60 6.02
CA LYS A 143 -2.34 -2.86 6.14
C LYS A 143 -3.11 -3.12 4.86
N CYS A 144 -3.11 -4.36 4.38
CA CYS A 144 -3.85 -4.72 3.19
C CYS A 144 -4.48 -6.11 3.28
N GLN A 145 -5.53 -6.33 2.50
CA GLN A 145 -6.17 -7.63 2.30
C GLN A 145 -6.17 -7.99 0.82
N GLN A 146 -6.40 -9.26 0.51
CA GLN A 146 -6.52 -9.73 -0.86
C GLN A 146 -7.68 -10.71 -0.92
N ILE A 147 -8.60 -10.51 -1.86
CA ILE A 147 -9.72 -11.43 -2.06
C ILE A 147 -9.20 -12.63 -2.87
N PHE A 148 -8.76 -12.39 -4.11
CA PHE A 148 -8.31 -13.46 -5.00
C PHE A 148 -6.77 -13.52 -5.03
N PRO A 149 -6.16 -14.70 -4.81
CA PRO A 149 -4.70 -14.83 -4.80
C PRO A 149 -4.08 -14.66 -6.20
N SER A 150 -4.84 -14.94 -7.26
CA SER A 150 -4.42 -14.81 -8.66
C SER A 150 -5.63 -14.49 -9.56
N ARG A 151 -5.37 -14.21 -10.86
CA ARG A 151 -6.36 -13.92 -11.93
C ARG A 151 -6.97 -12.51 -11.87
N LYS A 152 -7.94 -12.26 -12.77
CA LYS A 152 -8.64 -10.97 -12.87
C LYS A 152 -9.30 -10.64 -11.53
N GLY A 153 -9.06 -9.44 -11.02
CA GLY A 153 -9.48 -9.02 -9.67
C GLY A 153 -8.50 -9.38 -8.55
N SER A 154 -7.35 -10.00 -8.84
CA SER A 154 -6.30 -10.19 -7.83
C SER A 154 -5.50 -8.91 -7.65
N HIS A 155 -5.88 -8.09 -6.67
CA HIS A 155 -5.06 -7.00 -6.17
C HIS A 155 -5.16 -6.90 -4.65
N TYR A 156 -4.18 -6.24 -4.06
CA TYR A 156 -4.20 -5.89 -2.64
C TYR A 156 -5.04 -4.64 -2.42
N ILE A 157 -5.86 -4.68 -1.39
CA ILE A 157 -6.85 -3.67 -1.01
C ILE A 157 -6.35 -3.01 0.26
N HIS A 158 -6.20 -1.69 0.24
CA HIS A 158 -5.79 -0.92 1.41
C HIS A 158 -6.86 -0.98 2.50
N VAL A 159 -6.49 -1.42 3.70
CA VAL A 159 -7.32 -1.25 4.90
C VAL A 159 -6.85 0.02 5.59
N ARG A 160 -7.71 1.04 5.65
CA ARG A 160 -7.37 2.31 6.30
C ARG A 160 -6.99 2.11 7.77
N GLY A 161 -6.08 2.96 8.23
CA GLY A 161 -5.65 3.02 9.62
C GLY A 161 -4.38 2.22 9.88
N GLY A 162 -3.37 2.91 10.42
CA GLY A 162 -2.06 2.35 10.70
C GLY A 162 -1.08 2.47 9.53
N GLU A 163 -1.35 3.38 8.59
CA GLU A 163 -0.39 3.82 7.59
C GLU A 163 0.87 4.33 8.29
N THR A 164 2.03 3.81 7.90
CA THR A 164 3.31 4.14 8.54
C THR A 164 4.32 4.57 7.48
N GLU A 165 4.97 5.72 7.69
CA GLU A 165 6.05 6.16 6.82
C GLU A 165 7.27 5.23 7.00
N PRO A 166 7.90 4.76 5.91
CA PRO A 166 9.12 3.99 6.03
C PRO A 166 10.22 4.86 6.63
N TYR A 167 11.02 4.29 7.54
CA TYR A 167 12.16 4.98 8.13
C TYR A 167 13.17 5.41 7.06
N ILE A 168 13.33 6.72 6.85
CA ILE A 168 14.32 7.27 5.92
C ILE A 168 15.61 7.55 6.70
N PRO A 169 16.74 6.88 6.39
CA PRO A 169 18.01 7.22 7.01
C PRO A 169 18.45 8.62 6.56
N VAL A 170 18.63 9.51 7.52
CA VAL A 170 19.18 10.86 7.30
C VAL A 170 20.66 10.82 7.69
N GLN A 171 21.52 11.47 6.91
CA GLN A 171 22.93 11.62 7.30
C GLN A 171 23.00 12.61 8.47
N THR A 172 23.55 12.18 9.60
CA THR A 172 23.63 12.97 10.84
C THR A 172 24.33 14.31 10.65
N GLU A 173 25.31 14.37 9.73
CA GLU A 173 26.02 15.60 9.35
C GLU A 173 25.07 16.65 8.74
N GLN A 174 24.16 16.25 7.85
CA GLN A 174 23.17 17.15 7.25
C GLN A 174 22.15 17.67 8.27
N VAL A 175 21.82 16.86 9.29
CA VAL A 175 20.95 17.29 10.39
C VAL A 175 21.65 18.34 11.24
N ASN A 176 22.93 18.13 11.58
CA ASN A 176 23.71 19.06 12.37
C ASN A 176 23.94 20.38 11.63
N GLU A 177 24.24 20.34 10.32
CA GLU A 177 24.35 21.54 9.49
C GLU A 177 23.03 22.31 9.39
N ALA A 178 21.89 21.60 9.22
CA ALA A 178 20.58 22.23 9.19
C ALA A 178 20.20 22.87 10.54
N ILE A 179 20.50 22.21 11.66
CA ILE A 179 20.33 22.77 13.00
C ILE A 179 21.19 24.03 13.16
N ALA A 180 22.46 23.98 12.78
CA ALA A 180 23.37 25.12 12.87
C ALA A 180 22.92 26.30 11.99
N ALA A 181 22.41 26.02 10.78
CA ALA A 181 21.86 27.05 9.90
C ALA A 181 20.60 27.72 10.47
N VAL A 182 19.70 26.94 11.10
CA VAL A 182 18.50 27.48 11.77
C VAL A 182 18.90 28.32 12.99
N GLN A 183 19.85 27.86 13.80
CA GLN A 183 20.36 28.62 14.95
C GLN A 183 20.97 29.96 14.51
N LYS A 184 21.81 29.95 13.47
CA LYS A 184 22.43 31.16 12.92
C LYS A 184 21.39 32.15 12.36
N ALA A 185 20.32 31.65 11.74
CA ALA A 185 19.23 32.49 11.24
C ALA A 185 18.42 33.13 12.38
N ILE A 186 18.19 32.40 13.49
CA ILE A 186 17.54 32.93 14.69
C ILE A 186 18.40 34.03 15.33
N GLU A 187 19.70 33.78 15.50
CA GLU A 187 20.65 34.75 16.06
C GLU A 187 20.71 36.05 15.23
N ALA A 188 20.84 35.95 13.91
CA ALA A 188 20.86 37.11 13.02
C ALA A 188 19.56 37.94 13.06
N THR A 189 18.42 37.30 13.32
CA THR A 189 17.13 37.99 13.44
C THR A 189 17.01 38.73 14.79
N GLN A 190 17.58 38.17 15.86
CA GLN A 190 17.61 38.79 17.19
C GLN A 190 18.56 40.00 17.23
N THR A 191 19.70 39.92 16.54
CA THR A 191 20.65 41.05 16.44
C THR A 191 20.07 42.22 15.65
N ASN A 192 19.31 41.97 14.58
CA ASN A 192 18.71 43.04 13.76
C ASN A 192 17.52 43.72 14.45
N THR A 193 16.79 43.01 15.31
CA THR A 193 15.67 43.61 16.07
C THR A 193 16.19 44.56 17.16
N SER A 194 17.35 44.25 17.75
CA SER A 194 17.97 45.03 18.83
C SER A 194 18.69 46.32 18.35
N SER A 195 18.94 46.45 17.05
CA SER A 195 19.63 47.60 16.44
C SER A 195 18.71 48.69 15.90
N SER A 196 17.38 48.51 15.95
CA SER A 196 16.39 49.49 15.42
C SER A 196 15.77 50.42 16.48
N HIS A 197 16.25 50.39 17.73
CA HIS A 197 15.69 51.18 18.84
C HIS A 197 16.61 52.33 19.25
N GLY A 198 17.00 53.18 18.29
CA GLY A 198 17.89 54.30 18.54
C GLY A 198 18.04 55.27 17.36
N GLU A 199 16.93 55.79 16.83
CA GLU A 199 16.94 57.06 16.09
C GLU A 199 16.00 58.03 16.81
N ASP A 200 16.62 58.91 17.61
CA ASP A 200 15.99 60.07 18.24
C ASP A 200 15.40 60.99 17.16
N ILE A 201 14.08 61.10 17.15
CA ILE A 201 13.36 62.13 16.41
C ILE A 201 13.24 63.34 17.35
N HIS A 202 14.09 64.34 17.17
CA HIS A 202 13.80 65.69 17.65
C HIS A 202 13.55 66.61 16.47
N ASP A 203 12.27 66.72 16.14
CA ASP A 203 11.68 67.74 15.27
C ASP A 203 12.00 69.14 15.81
N ALA A 204 12.56 69.96 14.95
CA ALA A 204 12.58 71.41 15.11
C ALA A 204 11.22 71.97 14.68
N ASN A 205 10.43 72.51 15.62
CA ASN A 205 9.56 73.63 15.30
C ASN A 205 9.10 74.45 16.53
N SER A 206 9.07 75.78 16.33
CA SER A 206 8.63 76.91 17.18
C SER A 206 9.61 77.47 18.20
#